data_AF-A0A951GEA0-F1
#
_entry.id   AF-A0A951GEA0-F1
#
_cell.length_a   1.000
_cell.length_b   1.000
_cell.length_c   1.000
_cell.angle_alpha   90.00
_cell.angle_beta   90.00
_cell.angle_gamma   90.00
#
_symmetry.space_group_name_H-M   'P 1'
#
loop_
_entity.id
_entity.type
_entity.pdbx_description
1 polymer ?
#
loop_
_entity_poly.entity_id
_entity_poly.type
_entity_poly.pdbx_seq_one_letter_code
_entity_poly.pdbx_strand_id
1 'polypeptide(L)'
;RLTPNPALAIKGRDQFLPFGTPGGDVQTQAMLQVLLNLFVFGQDVQSAIESPRFATYSFPSSFAPFDYYPGRLAVESRIPEPVIAELARRGHEIQRWPDWIWSAGAVCAILADRRRGVLEAGADPRRAAYAMGW
;
A
#
# COMPACT_ATOMS: atom_id res chain seq x y z
N ARG A 1 -7.36 -16.12 13.70
CA ARG A 1 -6.60 -15.31 12.70
C ARG A 1 -6.71 -13.86 13.09
N LEU A 2 -5.62 -13.09 13.02
CA LEU A 2 -5.59 -11.65 13.28
C LEU A 2 -5.07 -10.91 12.04
N THR A 3 -5.38 -9.63 11.92
CA THR A 3 -4.94 -8.77 10.79
C THR A 3 -3.59 -8.07 10.95
N PRO A 4 -3.06 -7.76 12.15
CA PRO A 4 -1.74 -7.12 12.27
C PRO A 4 -0.65 -7.91 11.54
N ASN A 5 0.06 -7.23 10.63
CA ASN A 5 1.01 -7.87 9.74
C ASN A 5 2.21 -6.94 9.46
N PRO A 6 3.18 -6.81 10.37
CA PRO A 6 4.44 -6.17 10.05
C PRO A 6 5.28 -7.05 9.11
N ALA A 7 6.11 -6.45 8.27
CA ALA A 7 6.91 -7.18 7.29
C ALA A 7 8.38 -6.72 7.26
N LEU A 8 9.25 -7.66 6.92
CA LEU A 8 10.65 -7.43 6.57
C LEU A 8 10.90 -8.07 5.21
N ALA A 9 11.13 -7.27 4.18
CA ALA A 9 11.55 -7.77 2.88
C ALA A 9 13.09 -7.78 2.78
N ILE A 10 13.63 -8.85 2.21
CA ILE A 10 15.08 -9.04 2.01
C ILE A 10 15.31 -9.27 0.51
N LYS A 11 16.13 -8.42 -0.11
CA LYS A 11 16.51 -8.55 -1.53
C LYS A 11 18.00 -8.79 -1.62
N GLY A 12 18.38 -10.03 -1.94
CA GLY A 12 19.77 -10.45 -1.95
C GLY A 12 20.40 -10.38 -0.55
N ARG A 13 21.65 -9.94 -0.47
CA ARG A 13 22.41 -9.85 0.79
C ARG A 13 22.47 -8.44 1.38
N ASP A 14 22.06 -7.43 0.61
CA ASP A 14 22.43 -6.04 0.87
C ASP A 14 21.24 -5.09 1.07
N GLN A 15 20.03 -5.49 0.67
CA GLN A 15 18.84 -4.65 0.78
C GLN A 15 17.82 -5.26 1.76
N PHE A 16 17.46 -4.46 2.76
CA PHE A 16 16.53 -4.82 3.83
C PHE A 16 15.48 -3.73 3.97
N LEU A 17 14.21 -4.10 4.00
CA LEU A 17 13.09 -3.19 4.08
C LEU A 17 12.14 -3.64 5.20
N PRO A 18 12.36 -3.25 6.46
CA PRO A 18 11.29 -3.23 7.45
C PRO A 18 10.22 -2.22 7.05
N PHE A 19 8.97 -2.67 7.04
CA PHE A 19 7.83 -1.84 6.68
C PHE A 19 6.53 -2.40 7.26
N GLY A 20 5.53 -1.54 7.37
CA GLY A 20 4.25 -1.91 7.92
C GLY A 20 3.23 -0.79 7.80
N THR A 21 1.98 -1.12 8.05
CA THR A 21 0.86 -0.19 7.97
C THR A 21 -0.25 -0.67 8.89
N PRO A 22 -1.05 0.21 9.51
CA PRO A 22 -2.37 -0.17 10.02
C PRO A 22 -3.35 -0.38 8.86
N GLY A 23 -4.59 -0.79 9.15
CA GLY A 23 -5.66 -0.82 8.14
C GLY A 23 -6.37 -2.17 7.94
N GLY A 24 -6.27 -3.09 8.89
CA GLY A 24 -7.05 -4.32 8.85
C GLY A 24 -6.72 -5.17 7.63
N ASP A 25 -7.74 -5.56 6.85
CA ASP A 25 -7.56 -6.38 5.64
C ASP A 25 -6.89 -5.63 4.47
N VAL A 26 -6.73 -4.31 4.56
CA VAL A 26 -6.00 -3.52 3.55
C VAL A 26 -4.48 -3.59 3.76
N GLN A 27 -4.01 -4.01 4.93
CA GLN A 27 -2.57 -3.97 5.28
C GLN A 27 -1.69 -4.67 4.24
N THR A 28 -1.98 -5.94 3.94
CA THR A 28 -1.20 -6.74 2.99
C THR A 28 -1.32 -6.21 1.56
N GLN A 29 -2.47 -5.64 1.20
CA GLN A 29 -2.72 -5.06 -0.13
C GLN A 29 -1.89 -3.79 -0.33
N ALA A 30 -1.88 -2.88 0.66
CA ALA A 30 -1.10 -1.65 0.61
C ALA A 30 0.41 -1.94 0.64
N MET A 31 0.85 -2.85 1.51
CA MET A 31 2.25 -3.28 1.58
C MET A 31 2.73 -3.91 0.28
N LEU A 32 1.92 -4.76 -0.35
CA LEU A 32 2.26 -5.36 -1.64
C LEU A 32 2.47 -4.29 -2.72
N GLN A 33 1.57 -3.30 -2.81
CA GLN A 33 1.71 -2.21 -3.77
C GLN A 33 2.99 -1.40 -3.54
N VAL A 34 3.31 -1.02 -2.29
CA VAL A 34 4.56 -0.32 -1.97
C VAL A 34 5.79 -1.17 -2.31
N LEU A 35 5.76 -2.47 -2.01
CA LEU A 35 6.87 -3.38 -2.33
C LEU A 35 7.13 -3.48 -3.84
N LEU A 36 6.06 -3.56 -4.65
CA LEU A 36 6.15 -3.59 -6.11
C LEU A 36 6.64 -2.25 -6.66
N ASN A 37 6.14 -1.14 -6.15
CA ASN A 37 6.57 0.22 -6.48
C ASN A 37 8.09 0.41 -6.29
N LEU A 38 8.63 -0.08 -5.18
CA LEU A 38 10.07 -0.03 -4.92
C LEU A 38 10.88 -0.93 -5.85
N PHE A 39 10.54 -2.21 -5.90
CA PHE A 39 11.45 -3.21 -6.45
C PHE A 39 11.17 -3.61 -7.91
N VAL A 40 9.96 -3.34 -8.41
CA VAL A 40 9.55 -3.62 -9.79
C VAL A 40 9.49 -2.33 -10.60
N PHE A 41 8.88 -1.28 -10.05
CA PHE A 41 8.72 0.00 -10.76
C PHE A 41 9.84 1.00 -10.49
N GLY A 42 10.77 0.69 -9.57
CA GLY A 42 12.01 1.44 -9.37
C GLY A 42 11.82 2.82 -8.72
N GLN A 43 10.73 3.02 -8.00
CA GLN A 43 10.50 4.25 -7.25
C GLN A 43 11.38 4.30 -5.99
N ASP A 44 11.67 5.51 -5.50
CA ASP A 44 12.24 5.71 -4.16
C ASP A 44 11.22 5.42 -3.04
N VAL A 45 11.68 5.36 -1.79
CA VAL A 45 10.86 4.99 -0.62
C VAL A 45 9.60 5.85 -0.48
N GLN A 46 9.74 7.18 -0.57
CA GLN A 46 8.62 8.08 -0.36
C GLN A 46 7.66 8.06 -1.55
N SER A 47 8.18 8.10 -2.78
CA SER A 47 7.35 8.00 -4.00
C SER A 47 6.56 6.69 -4.07
N ALA A 48 7.14 5.57 -3.62
CA ALA A 48 6.45 4.29 -3.57
C ALA A 48 5.27 4.28 -2.59
N ILE A 49 5.43 4.93 -1.43
CA ILE A 49 4.39 5.09 -0.41
C ILE A 49 3.29 6.04 -0.90
N GLU A 50 3.67 7.15 -1.52
CA GLU A 50 2.76 8.21 -1.95
C GLU A 50 1.94 7.82 -3.19
N SER A 51 2.44 6.89 -3.99
CA SER A 51 1.74 6.37 -5.16
C SER A 51 0.29 5.98 -4.83
N PRO A 52 -0.64 6.26 -5.75
CA PRO A 52 -2.05 6.03 -5.50
C PRO A 52 -2.34 4.54 -5.39
N ARG A 53 -3.25 4.18 -4.50
CA ARG A 53 -3.54 2.80 -4.10
C ARG A 53 -4.95 2.38 -4.47
N PHE A 54 -5.13 1.07 -4.54
CA PHE A 54 -6.43 0.41 -4.58
C PHE A 54 -6.49 -0.71 -3.54
N ALA A 55 -7.70 -1.14 -3.21
CA ALA A 55 -7.94 -2.32 -2.36
C ALA A 55 -9.20 -3.05 -2.82
N THR A 56 -9.15 -4.37 -2.87
CA THR A 56 -10.33 -5.20 -3.08
C THR A 56 -11.00 -5.53 -1.76
N TYR A 57 -12.33 -5.60 -1.80
CA TYR A 57 -13.20 -6.06 -0.71
C TYR A 57 -13.97 -7.32 -1.12
N SER A 58 -13.49 -8.00 -2.17
CA SER A 58 -14.06 -9.23 -2.70
C SER A 58 -13.62 -10.46 -1.88
N PHE A 59 -13.70 -10.36 -0.56
CA PHE A 59 -13.55 -11.45 0.42
C PHE A 59 -14.30 -11.07 1.72
N PRO A 60 -14.64 -12.04 2.60
CA PRO A 60 -15.25 -11.73 3.90
C PRO A 60 -14.31 -10.90 4.78
N SER A 61 -14.78 -9.75 5.24
CA SER A 61 -14.03 -8.88 6.16
C SER A 61 -13.60 -9.65 7.41
N SER A 62 -12.42 -9.33 7.95
CA SER A 62 -11.96 -9.86 9.25
C SER A 62 -12.68 -9.24 10.45
N PHE A 63 -13.46 -8.17 10.25
CA PHE A 63 -14.16 -7.43 11.30
C PHE A 63 -15.67 -7.64 11.19
N ALA A 64 -16.33 -7.90 12.32
CA ALA A 64 -17.79 -8.02 12.38
C ALA A 64 -18.48 -6.75 11.81
N PRO A 65 -19.56 -6.89 11.02
CA PRO A 65 -20.35 -8.11 10.79
C PRO A 65 -19.85 -9.01 9.64
N PHE A 66 -18.57 -8.90 9.27
CA PHE A 66 -17.91 -9.72 8.24
C PHE A 66 -18.45 -9.47 6.83
N ASP A 67 -18.77 -8.21 6.54
CA ASP A 67 -19.25 -7.79 5.23
C ASP A 67 -18.36 -8.34 4.11
N TYR A 68 -19.02 -8.71 3.01
CA TYR A 68 -18.38 -9.21 1.80
C TYR A 68 -18.99 -8.48 0.60
N TYR A 69 -18.13 -7.87 -0.21
CA TYR A 69 -18.52 -7.10 -1.38
C TYR A 69 -17.91 -7.72 -2.65
N PRO A 70 -18.58 -8.71 -3.28
CA PRO A 70 -18.06 -9.40 -4.45
C PRO A 70 -17.70 -8.43 -5.57
N GLY A 71 -16.50 -8.56 -6.13
CA GLY A 71 -16.05 -7.73 -7.25
C GLY A 71 -15.72 -6.27 -6.89
N ARG A 72 -15.93 -5.84 -5.64
CA ARG A 72 -15.65 -4.46 -5.21
C ARG A 72 -14.16 -4.17 -5.20
N LEU A 73 -13.80 -3.12 -5.93
CA LEU A 73 -12.47 -2.56 -5.97
C LEU A 73 -12.55 -1.08 -5.59
N ALA A 74 -12.01 -0.75 -4.42
CA ALA A 74 -11.87 0.63 -4.00
C ALA A 74 -10.59 1.23 -4.59
N VAL A 75 -10.67 2.42 -5.18
CA VAL A 75 -9.60 3.02 -5.99
C VAL A 75 -9.47 4.50 -5.64
N GLU A 76 -8.27 4.97 -5.30
CA GLU A 76 -8.02 6.40 -5.07
C GLU A 76 -8.19 7.22 -6.35
N SER A 77 -8.74 8.44 -6.24
CA SER A 77 -9.07 9.30 -7.38
C SER A 77 -7.85 9.83 -8.16
N ARG A 78 -6.64 9.70 -7.58
CA ARG A 78 -5.38 10.00 -8.28
C ARG A 78 -4.99 8.94 -9.31
N ILE A 79 -5.64 7.77 -9.34
CA ILE A 79 -5.48 6.82 -10.44
C ILE A 79 -6.16 7.40 -11.68
N PRO A 80 -5.48 7.42 -12.86
CA PRO A 80 -6.03 8.06 -14.05
C PRO A 80 -7.42 7.52 -14.43
N GLU A 81 -8.35 8.43 -14.75
CA GLU A 81 -9.72 8.09 -15.13
C GLU A 81 -9.83 7.00 -16.21
N PRO A 82 -8.99 6.98 -17.28
CA PRO A 82 -9.05 5.91 -18.27
C PRO A 82 -8.77 4.52 -17.69
N VAL A 83 -7.91 4.43 -16.66
CA VAL A 83 -7.61 3.16 -15.98
C VAL A 83 -8.81 2.72 -15.15
N ILE A 84 -9.44 3.64 -14.41
CA ILE A 84 -10.64 3.36 -13.60
C ILE A 84 -11.79 2.89 -14.51
N ALA A 85 -12.02 3.57 -15.62
CA ALA A 85 -13.04 3.21 -16.60
C ALA A 85 -12.79 1.82 -17.21
N GLU A 86 -11.53 1.50 -17.53
CA GLU A 86 -11.16 0.19 -18.07
C GLU A 86 -11.35 -0.93 -17.04
N LEU A 87 -11.06 -0.68 -15.75
CA LEU A 87 -11.35 -1.64 -14.68
C LEU A 87 -12.86 -1.88 -14.54
N ALA A 88 -13.67 -0.83 -14.55
CA ALA A 88 -15.13 -0.97 -14.55
C ALA A 88 -15.63 -1.77 -15.76
N ARG A 89 -15.10 -1.51 -16.96
CA ARG A 89 -15.44 -2.25 -18.20
C ARG A 89 -15.11 -3.74 -18.10
N ARG A 90 -14.08 -4.11 -17.32
CA ARG A 90 -13.69 -5.50 -17.05
C ARG A 90 -14.55 -6.18 -15.97
N GLY A 91 -15.51 -5.48 -15.38
CA GLY A 91 -16.48 -6.03 -14.44
C GLY A 91 -16.17 -5.74 -12.97
N HIS A 92 -15.20 -4.86 -12.66
CA HIS A 92 -14.98 -4.42 -11.29
C HIS A 92 -16.09 -3.48 -10.81
N GLU A 93 -16.63 -3.72 -9.62
CA GLU A 93 -17.51 -2.75 -8.94
C GLU A 93 -16.63 -1.66 -8.30
N ILE A 94 -16.44 -0.56 -9.02
CA ILE A 94 -15.56 0.52 -8.59
C ILE A 94 -16.18 1.32 -7.45
N GLN A 95 -15.50 1.36 -6.31
CA GLN A 95 -15.74 2.34 -5.25
C GLN A 95 -14.67 3.43 -5.33
N ARG A 96 -15.06 4.68 -5.59
CA ARG A 96 -14.09 5.77 -5.59
C ARG A 96 -13.73 6.19 -4.19
N TRP A 97 -12.43 6.28 -3.92
CA TRP A 97 -11.89 6.98 -2.77
C TRP A 97 -11.42 8.38 -3.18
N PRO A 98 -11.38 9.34 -2.23
CA PRO A 98 -10.68 10.61 -2.43
C PRO A 98 -9.21 10.40 -2.85
N ASP A 99 -8.54 11.49 -3.23
CA ASP A 99 -7.12 11.46 -3.62
C ASP A 99 -6.24 10.80 -2.57
N TRP A 100 -6.52 11.09 -1.30
CA TRP A 100 -5.85 10.49 -0.15
C TRP A 100 -6.90 10.03 0.85
N ILE A 101 -6.85 8.77 1.24
CA ILE A 101 -7.73 8.22 2.27
C ILE A 101 -6.96 7.34 3.24
N TRP A 102 -7.21 7.53 4.53
CA TRP A 102 -6.58 6.74 5.59
C TRP A 102 -6.88 5.24 5.49
N SER A 103 -8.00 4.87 4.86
CA SER A 103 -8.44 3.48 4.65
C SER A 103 -7.58 2.73 3.66
N ALA A 104 -6.81 3.43 2.81
CA ALA A 104 -5.85 2.81 1.88
C ALA A 104 -4.55 2.34 2.58
N GLY A 105 -4.48 2.42 3.91
CA GLY A 105 -3.29 2.15 4.70
C GLY A 105 -2.47 3.41 4.99
N ALA A 106 -1.57 3.30 5.98
CA ALA A 106 -0.56 4.27 6.35
C ALA A 106 0.82 3.59 6.43
N VAL A 107 1.43 3.33 5.28
CA VAL A 107 2.71 2.60 5.19
C VAL A 107 3.88 3.46 5.67
N CYS A 108 4.64 2.94 6.62
CA CYS A 108 5.95 3.45 6.99
C CYS A 108 7.01 2.42 6.65
N ALA A 109 8.16 2.88 6.14
CA ALA A 109 9.23 2.00 5.71
C ALA A 109 10.61 2.63 5.91
N ILE A 110 11.61 1.78 6.13
CA ILE A 110 13.03 2.15 6.07
C ILE A 110 13.71 1.16 5.14
N LEU A 111 14.31 1.62 4.06
CA LEU A 111 15.16 0.83 3.17
C LEU A 111 16.61 1.00 3.59
N ALA A 112 17.24 -0.07 4.05
CA ALA A 112 18.68 -0.14 4.20
C ALA A 112 19.31 -0.72 2.93
N ASP A 113 20.07 0.09 2.19
CA ASP A 113 20.85 -0.34 1.04
C ASP A 113 22.35 -0.32 1.38
N ARG A 114 22.88 -1.50 1.72
CA ARG A 114 24.28 -1.65 2.12
C ARG A 114 25.26 -1.51 0.95
N ARG A 115 24.81 -1.71 -0.30
CA ARG A 115 25.68 -1.51 -1.48
C ARG A 115 25.94 -0.03 -1.70
N ARG A 116 24.91 0.79 -1.53
CA ARG A 116 25.01 2.25 -1.63
C ARG A 116 25.48 2.91 -0.33
N GLY A 117 25.40 2.20 0.79
CA GLY A 117 25.72 2.74 2.12
C GLY A 117 24.71 3.79 2.60
N VAL A 118 23.45 3.69 2.14
CA VAL A 118 22.40 4.68 2.46
C VAL A 118 21.22 4.03 3.17
N LEU A 119 20.56 4.84 4.00
CA LEU A 119 19.25 4.54 4.57
C LEU A 119 18.24 5.53 3.99
N GLU A 120 17.16 5.02 3.43
CA GLU A 120 16.04 5.81 2.94
C GLU A 120 14.83 5.52 3.83
N ALA A 121 14.14 6.55 4.32
CA ALA A 121 12.96 6.37 5.16
C ALA A 121 11.77 7.13 4.56
N GLY A 122 10.58 6.57 4.70
CA GLY A 122 9.35 7.21 4.25
C GLY A 122 8.16 6.90 5.14
N ALA A 123 7.21 7.82 5.14
CA ALA A 123 6.00 7.75 5.96
C ALA A 123 4.79 8.24 5.15
N ASP A 124 3.66 7.58 5.36
CA ASP A 124 2.46 7.83 4.58
C ASP A 124 1.77 9.15 4.95
N PRO A 125 1.48 10.04 3.99
CA PRO A 125 0.72 11.26 4.26
C PRO A 125 -0.78 11.00 4.52
N ARG A 126 -1.30 9.79 4.27
CA ARG A 126 -2.74 9.45 4.47
C ARG A 126 -3.17 9.40 5.93
N ARG A 127 -2.24 9.35 6.88
CA ARG A 127 -2.46 9.45 8.32
C ARG A 127 -1.33 10.27 8.94
N ALA A 128 -1.51 10.71 10.19
CA ALA A 128 -0.42 11.31 10.95
C ALA A 128 0.71 10.29 11.14
N ALA A 129 1.78 10.45 10.37
CA ALA A 129 2.99 9.65 10.39
C ALA A 129 4.19 10.53 10.00
N TYR A 130 5.39 10.14 10.41
CA TYR A 130 6.60 10.90 10.13
C TYR A 130 7.81 9.97 10.00
N ALA A 131 8.74 10.30 9.12
CA ALA A 131 10.02 9.63 8.97
C ALA A 131 11.14 10.62 9.32
N MET A 132 12.12 10.18 10.11
CA MET A 132 13.28 10.98 10.52
C MET A 132 14.53 10.11 10.47
N GLY A 133 15.67 10.72 10.15
CA GLY A 133 16.98 10.08 10.14
C GLY A 133 18.06 11.06 10.60
N TRP A 134 19.22 10.54 10.96
CA TRP A 134 20.43 11.30 11.31
C TRP A 134 21.65 10.68 10.64
#